data_AF-A0A0G2BH55-F1
#
_entry.id   AF-A0A0G2BH55-F1
#
_cell.length_a   1.000
_cell.length_b   1.000
_cell.length_c   1.000
_cell.angle_alpha   90.00
_cell.angle_beta   90.00
_cell.angle_gamma   90.00
#
_symmetry.space_group_name_H-M   'P 1'
#
loop_
_entity.id
_entity.type
_entity.pdbx_description
1 polymer ?
#
loop_
_entity_poly.entity_id
_entity_poly.type
_entity_poly.pdbx_seq_one_letter_code
_entity_poly.pdbx_strand_id
1 'polypeptide(L)' 'MSFIESPRFPDEISLASEGGPEFNTSVIQVKSGFSKSQINWDVDLRSWNVASGIKNQTDFYTLLEFFLVCR' A
#
# COMPACT_ATOMS: atom_id res chain seq x y z
N MET A 1 0.04 16.74 0.00
CA MET A 1 1.38 16.21 -0.31
C MET A 1 1.75 16.61 -1.74
N SER A 2 2.96 17.12 -1.92
CA SER A 2 3.56 17.30 -3.25
C SER A 2 3.99 15.94 -3.80
N PHE A 3 3.89 15.76 -5.11
CA PHE A 3 4.59 14.66 -5.79
C PHE A 3 6.10 14.90 -5.66
N ILE A 4 6.86 13.83 -5.40
CA ILE A 4 8.32 13.85 -5.30
C ILE A 4 8.88 12.80 -6.23
N GLU A 5 9.70 13.25 -7.18
CA GLU A 5 10.36 12.36 -8.14
C GLU A 5 11.72 11.86 -7.62
N SER A 6 12.36 12.63 -6.73
CA SER A 6 13.63 12.26 -6.12
C SER A 6 13.74 12.83 -4.69
N PRO A 7 14.28 12.06 -3.73
CA PRO A 7 14.82 10.70 -3.88
C PRO A 7 13.72 9.65 -4.13
N ARG A 8 14.06 8.57 -4.85
CA ARG A 8 13.14 7.42 -5.02
C ARG A 8 13.10 6.59 -3.74
N PHE A 9 12.04 5.79 -3.58
CA PHE A 9 11.96 4.83 -2.49
C PHE A 9 13.12 3.82 -2.57
N PRO A 10 13.73 3.40 -1.44
CA PRO A 10 14.88 2.49 -1.46
C PRO A 10 14.56 1.11 -2.06
N ASP A 11 15.33 0.69 -3.07
CA ASP A 11 15.08 -0.55 -3.82
C ASP A 11 15.21 -1.82 -2.94
N GLU A 12 16.15 -1.85 -1.98
CA GLU A 12 16.35 -2.99 -1.08
C GLU A 12 15.14 -3.27 -0.18
N ILE A 13 14.50 -2.20 0.31
CA ILE A 13 13.29 -2.28 1.14
C ILE A 13 12.09 -2.63 0.25
N SER A 14 12.04 -2.07 -0.97
CA SER A 14 10.97 -2.33 -1.92
C SER A 14 10.85 -3.81 -2.29
N LEU A 15 11.97 -4.51 -2.48
CA LEU A 15 11.98 -5.91 -2.90
C LEU A 15 11.40 -6.87 -1.84
N ALA A 16 11.51 -6.50 -0.57
CA ALA A 16 11.01 -7.30 0.55
C ALA A 16 9.65 -6.81 1.06
N SER A 17 9.10 -5.75 0.47
CA SER A 17 7.80 -5.22 0.85
C SER A 17 6.68 -6.11 0.36
N GLU A 18 5.70 -6.35 1.21
CA GLU A 18 4.55 -7.19 0.90
C GLU A 18 3.30 -6.33 0.76
N GLY A 19 2.48 -6.59 -0.26
CA GLY A 19 1.27 -5.82 -0.48
C GLY A 19 0.78 -5.90 -1.91
N GLY A 20 -0.17 -5.06 -2.26
CA GLY A 20 -0.77 -5.08 -3.58
C GLY A 20 -2.00 -4.19 -3.73
N PRO A 21 -2.70 -4.35 -4.86
CA PRO A 21 -3.98 -3.68 -5.08
C PRO A 21 -5.03 -4.22 -4.11
N GLU A 22 -5.73 -3.30 -3.46
CA GLU A 22 -6.87 -3.52 -2.62
C GLU A 22 -8.14 -3.06 -3.33
N PHE A 23 -9.18 -3.88 -3.20
CA PHE A 23 -10.49 -3.60 -3.76
C PHE A 23 -11.50 -3.52 -2.63
N ASN A 24 -12.32 -2.47 -2.64
CA ASN A 24 -13.45 -2.37 -1.75
C ASN A 24 -14.71 -2.76 -2.50
N THR A 25 -15.10 -4.02 -2.37
CA THR A 25 -16.33 -4.56 -2.95
C THR A 25 -17.22 -5.10 -1.84
N SER A 26 -18.46 -4.61 -1.78
CA SER A 26 -19.47 -5.14 -0.87
C SER A 26 -20.29 -6.21 -1.57
N VAL A 27 -20.40 -7.39 -0.96
CA VAL A 27 -21.24 -8.48 -1.44
C VAL A 27 -22.39 -8.71 -0.47
N ILE A 28 -23.62 -8.62 -0.97
CA ILE A 28 -24.84 -8.83 -0.19
C ILE A 28 -25.54 -10.07 -0.73
N GLN A 29 -25.81 -11.05 0.13
CA GLN A 29 -26.68 -12.17 -0.21
C GLN A 29 -28.13 -11.82 0.11
N VAL A 30 -29.00 -11.94 -0.89
CA VAL A 30 -30.44 -11.75 -0.71
C VAL A 30 -31.10 -13.08 -0.35
N LYS A 31 -32.19 -13.02 0.43
CA LYS A 31 -32.89 -14.22 0.93
C LYS A 31 -33.39 -15.16 -0.16
N SER A 32 -33.51 -14.69 -1.40
CA SER A 32 -33.88 -15.51 -2.57
C SER A 32 -32.73 -16.34 -3.15
N GLY A 33 -31.53 -16.31 -2.54
CA GLY A 33 -30.36 -17.08 -2.99
C GLY A 33 -29.49 -16.37 -4.04
N PHE A 34 -29.88 -15.17 -4.48
CA PHE A 34 -29.05 -14.34 -5.35
C PHE A 34 -28.04 -13.53 -4.53
N SER A 35 -26.97 -13.07 -5.19
CA SER A 35 -26.04 -12.11 -4.62
C SER A 35 -26.02 -10.83 -5.45
N LYS A 36 -25.78 -9.70 -4.78
CA LYS A 36 -25.49 -8.43 -5.42
C LYS A 36 -24.13 -7.96 -4.94
N SER A 37 -23.28 -7.58 -5.89
CA SER A 37 -21.97 -6.99 -5.61
C SER A 37 -22.00 -5.51 -5.97
N GLN A 38 -21.39 -4.69 -5.12
CA GLN A 38 -21.22 -3.26 -5.36
C GLN A 38 -19.73 -2.91 -5.23
N ILE A 39 -19.19 -2.30 -6.28
CA ILE A 39 -17.84 -1.74 -6.28
C ILE A 39 -17.94 -0.37 -5.60
N ASN A 40 -17.21 -0.19 -4.49
CA ASN A 40 -17.23 1.05 -3.73
C ASN A 40 -16.08 2.00 -4.12
N TRP A 41 -15.01 1.49 -4.72
CA TRP A 41 -13.89 2.28 -5.23
C TRP A 41 -13.82 2.18 -6.75
N ASP A 42 -13.78 3.32 -7.43
CA ASP A 42 -13.66 3.37 -8.90
C ASP A 42 -12.30 2.89 -9.42
N VAL A 43 -11.27 2.96 -8.57
CA VAL A 43 -9.90 2.53 -8.87
C VAL A 43 -9.35 1.66 -7.75
N ASP A 44 -8.41 0.77 -8.08
CA ASP A 44 -7.63 0.04 -7.09
C ASP A 44 -6.79 1.02 -6.27
N LEU A 45 -6.91 0.93 -4.95
CA LEU A 45 -5.93 1.54 -4.06
C LEU A 45 -4.83 0.52 -3.81
N ARG A 46 -3.61 0.97 -3.55
CA ARG A 46 -2.49 0.06 -3.34
C ARG A 46 -1.86 0.32 -1.99
N SER A 47 -1.68 -0.75 -1.25
CA SER A 47 -1.11 -0.73 0.10
C SER A 47 0.07 -1.69 0.14
N TRP A 48 1.16 -1.23 0.73
CA TRP A 48 2.38 -2.03 0.91
C TRP A 48 2.87 -1.94 2.35
N ASN A 49 3.13 -3.09 2.93
CA ASN A 49 3.83 -3.25 4.19
C ASN A 49 5.33 -3.35 3.93
N VAL A 50 6.05 -2.33 4.39
CA VAL A 50 7.51 -2.22 4.22
C VAL A 50 8.29 -2.77 5.42
N ALA A 51 7.61 -3.18 6.50
CA ALA A 51 8.27 -3.59 7.75
C ALA A 51 9.09 -4.88 7.57
N SER A 52 8.68 -5.77 6.66
CA SER A 52 9.39 -6.99 6.29
C SER A 52 10.75 -6.71 5.63
N GLY A 53 10.95 -5.52 5.06
CA GLY A 53 12.20 -5.14 4.39
C GLY A 53 13.26 -4.53 5.29
N ILE A 54 12.94 -4.23 6.55
CA ILE A 54 13.85 -3.58 7.49
C ILE A 54 14.70 -4.66 8.18
N LYS A 55 15.99 -4.74 7.83
CA LYS A 55 16.91 -5.73 8.41
C LYS A 55 17.80 -5.12 9.49
N ASN A 56 18.23 -3.88 9.27
CA ASN A 56 19.18 -3.17 10.12
C ASN A 56 18.65 -1.80 10.55
N GLN A 57 19.28 -1.23 11.58
CA GLN A 57 18.93 0.11 12.07
C GLN A 57 19.15 1.20 11.01
N THR A 58 20.14 1.04 10.13
CA THR A 58 20.42 1.95 9.01
C THR A 58 19.27 2.00 8.01
N ASP A 59 18.63 0.86 7.73
CA ASP A 59 17.50 0.77 6.80
C ASP A 59 16.32 1.57 7.36
N PHE A 60 16.08 1.43 8.67
CA PHE A 60 15.05 2.18 9.39
C PHE A 60 15.28 3.69 9.31
N TYR A 61 16.52 4.16 9.53
CA TYR A 61 16.84 5.59 9.41
C TYR A 61 16.65 6.10 7.99
N THR A 62 17.02 5.32 6.97
CA THR A 62 16.82 5.68 5.56
C THR A 62 15.32 5.83 5.24
N LEU A 63 14.49 4.91 5.76
CA LEU A 63 13.04 4.94 5.63
C LEU A 63 12.42 6.17 6.30
N LEU A 64 12.89 6.48 7.51
CA LEU A 64 12.46 7.65 8.27
C LEU A 64 12.80 8.94 7.52
N GLU A 65 14.04 9.08 7.05
CA GLU A 65 14.48 10.26 6.28
C GLU A 65 13.64 10.45 5.02
N PHE A 66 13.36 9.37 4.28
CA PHE A 66 12.48 9.42 3.10
C PHE A 66 11.10 10.01 3.43
N PHE A 67 10.45 9.51 4.50
CA PHE A 67 9.12 10.00 4.88
C PHE A 67 9.12 11.42 5.46
N LEU A 68 10.19 11.84 6.14
CA LEU A 68 10.34 13.20 6.64
C LEU A 68 10.50 14.22 5.51
N VAL A 69 11.20 13.86 4.42
CA VAL A 69 11.34 14.70 3.23
C VAL A 69 10.02 14.81 2.44
N CYS A 70 9.21 13.75 2.42
CA CYS A 70 7.94 13.71 1.68
C CYS A 70 6.76 14.43 2.37
N ARG A 71 6.97 15.06 3.54
CA ARG A 71 5.94 15.79 4.29
C ARG A 71 5.45 17.04 3.55
#